data_AF-A0A3C1BL99-F1
#
_entry.id   AF-A0A3C1BL99-F1
#
_cell.length_a   1.000
_cell.length_b   1.000
_cell.length_c   1.000
_cell.angle_alpha   90.00
_cell.angle_beta   90.00
_cell.angle_gamma   90.00
#
_symmetry.space_group_name_H-M   'P 1'
#
loop_
_entity.id
_entity.type
_entity.pdbx_description
1 polymer ?
#
loop_
_entity_poly.entity_id
_entity_poly.type
_entity_poly.pdbx_seq_one_letter_code
_entity_poly.pdbx_strand_id
1 'polypeptide(L)'
;MTRGLLFGVVLALGLGPLDASALSPEDRQGLRPLSRPDYVRPDKPEDSALYREIFALQESAKWSRADRLIRQVGDPLLMGHVLFQRYMHPTAYRAKWTELRDWLKNYADHPGAWRVYKLAQKRKPRGIAMPKRPPARIYHQDKASSASALFQTRTKRRIRREVYRLIRRERPTQALKYISAKGQDRRLKAAETDFLKSLIARSYYIEGKIASSLKLAQEATRSRARVPMSDWHAGLAAWRLGKSELATEHFARLADTTTISAQLRARAAYWTARGLRKAGKISEGEPYFKIAAESGPYFYALLGMQQVTGQMQINWQKAMRRDASIFATHPVLRRAEALRAASQGELAELELLYLQERLSEPEARSILAYAEENAYPAVQLALAQRLGLQIKGSVPLTVLDSSYPTLPQQAETNVDQAILLALVRQESRFKARAKSSAGARGLMQIMPRTAAFITGDRQLAWRKGRDRLLKADLNLAIGQKYLNMLLGDAYFDNNLIFALAAYNAGPGTLRRWRRELDGVEDPLLFIESMSAGETRKYVQKVMANMWVYRHKFGQEPVSLRILAAESWPLYVPQDQRARLMPASINN
;
A
#
# COMPACT_ATOMS: atom_id res chain seq x y z
N MET A 1 30.51 48.83 -42.63
CA MET A 1 31.42 48.75 -43.79
C MET A 1 31.46 47.27 -44.17
N THR A 2 31.00 46.74 -45.31
CA THR A 2 30.76 47.18 -46.70
C THR A 2 29.91 46.05 -47.32
N ARG A 3 28.66 46.23 -47.78
CA ARG A 3 28.15 46.73 -49.09
C ARG A 3 28.83 46.18 -50.37
N GLY A 4 27.98 45.66 -51.28
CA GLY A 4 28.21 45.33 -52.71
C GLY A 4 27.40 44.06 -53.07
N LEU A 5 26.27 44.00 -53.78
CA LEU A 5 25.70 44.71 -54.95
C LEU A 5 26.58 44.59 -56.20
N LEU A 6 26.17 43.78 -57.19
CA LEU A 6 25.87 44.19 -58.58
C LEU A 6 25.45 43.01 -59.51
N PHE A 7 24.34 43.22 -60.24
CA PHE A 7 23.97 42.86 -61.64
C PHE A 7 24.27 41.43 -62.18
N GLY A 8 23.38 40.74 -62.92
CA GLY A 8 22.28 41.17 -63.78
C GLY A 8 22.58 40.76 -65.24
N VAL A 9 21.97 39.68 -65.75
CA VAL A 9 21.79 39.44 -67.19
C VAL A 9 20.41 38.77 -67.39
N VAL A 10 19.50 39.54 -67.99
CA VAL A 10 18.21 39.07 -68.52
C VAL A 10 18.43 38.77 -70.00
N LEU A 11 18.25 37.52 -70.41
CA LEU A 11 18.11 37.18 -71.83
C LEU A 11 16.61 37.16 -72.16
N ALA A 12 16.18 38.15 -72.94
CA ALA A 12 14.87 38.18 -73.56
C ALA A 12 14.94 37.39 -74.88
N LEU A 13 14.20 36.28 -74.96
CA LEU A 13 13.78 35.69 -76.23
C LEU A 13 12.26 35.82 -76.30
N GLY A 14 11.82 36.71 -77.19
CA GLY A 14 10.41 36.86 -77.52
C GLY A 14 9.92 35.65 -78.30
N LEU A 15 8.85 35.03 -77.82
CA LEU A 15 8.01 34.13 -78.60
C LEU A 15 6.60 34.74 -78.57
N GLY A 16 6.09 35.05 -79.75
CA GLY A 16 4.74 35.57 -79.95
C GLY A 16 3.65 34.56 -79.52
N PRO A 17 2.38 34.99 -79.51
CA PRO A 17 1.28 34.11 -79.11
C PRO A 17 1.20 32.92 -80.08
N LEU A 18 1.33 31.71 -79.54
CA LEU A 18 1.13 30.47 -80.28
C LEU A 18 -0.38 30.31 -80.56
N ASP A 19 -0.69 30.29 -81.86
CA ASP A 19 -2.01 30.06 -82.43
C ASP A 19 -2.48 28.64 -82.09
N ALA A 20 -3.55 28.51 -81.32
CA ALA A 20 -4.05 27.23 -80.79
C ALA A 20 -4.92 26.44 -81.78
N SER A 21 -4.73 26.67 -83.08
CA SER A 21 -5.56 26.12 -84.16
C SER A 21 -4.92 24.92 -84.90
N ALA A 22 -3.74 24.45 -84.49
CA ALA A 22 -3.00 23.38 -85.17
C ALA A 22 -2.72 22.13 -84.31
N LEU A 23 -3.71 21.60 -83.57
CA LEU A 23 -3.59 20.32 -82.86
C LEU A 23 -4.63 19.32 -83.36
N SER A 24 -4.17 18.10 -83.66
CA SER A 24 -5.01 16.98 -84.13
C SER A 24 -5.99 16.53 -83.02
N PRO A 25 -7.12 15.85 -83.36
CA PRO A 25 -8.08 15.38 -82.37
C PRO A 25 -7.49 14.39 -81.34
N GLU A 26 -6.42 13.68 -81.70
CA GLU A 26 -5.77 12.68 -80.84
C GLU A 26 -4.86 13.32 -79.78
N ASP A 27 -4.20 14.44 -80.09
CA ASP A 27 -3.30 15.15 -79.16
C ASP A 27 -4.02 15.86 -78.00
N ARG A 28 -5.35 16.02 -78.09
CA ARG A 28 -6.17 16.59 -77.01
C ARG A 28 -6.47 15.60 -75.87
N GLN A 29 -6.20 14.30 -76.03
CA GLN A 29 -6.48 13.31 -74.99
C GLN A 29 -5.38 13.18 -73.93
N GLY A 30 -4.16 13.69 -74.18
CA GLY A 30 -3.00 13.55 -73.27
C GLY A 30 -2.85 14.62 -72.19
N LEU A 31 -3.64 15.69 -72.21
CA LEU A 31 -3.51 16.85 -71.31
C LEU A 31 -4.72 17.01 -70.36
N ARG A 32 -5.23 15.90 -69.81
CA ARG A 32 -6.07 16.00 -68.61
C ARG A 32 -5.17 16.28 -67.41
N PRO A 33 -5.37 17.37 -66.64
CA PRO A 33 -4.67 17.51 -65.37
C PRO A 33 -4.94 16.25 -64.55
N LEU A 34 -3.88 15.62 -64.03
CA LEU A 34 -4.03 14.50 -63.10
C LEU A 34 -5.07 14.91 -62.05
N SER A 35 -6.16 14.15 -61.95
CA SER A 35 -7.15 14.34 -60.91
C SER A 35 -6.40 14.45 -59.58
N ARG A 36 -6.59 15.55 -58.85
CA ARG A 36 -6.04 15.66 -57.50
C ARG A 36 -6.45 14.38 -56.77
N PRO A 37 -5.52 13.64 -56.13
CA PRO A 37 -5.91 12.47 -55.35
C PRO A 37 -7.02 12.91 -54.41
N ASP A 38 -8.11 12.14 -54.35
CA ASP A 38 -9.25 12.47 -53.52
C ASP A 38 -8.75 12.84 -52.13
N TYR A 39 -9.09 14.06 -51.68
CA TYR A 39 -8.83 14.45 -50.32
C TYR A 39 -9.75 13.60 -49.43
N VAL A 40 -9.25 12.44 -49.02
CA VAL A 40 -9.85 11.64 -47.96
C VAL A 40 -9.71 12.48 -46.69
N ARG A 41 -10.82 13.02 -46.18
CA ARG A 41 -10.84 13.62 -44.84
C ARG A 41 -10.22 12.60 -43.89
N PRO A 42 -9.21 12.96 -43.08
CA PRO A 42 -8.72 12.04 -42.06
C PRO A 42 -9.91 11.58 -41.24
N ASP A 43 -10.08 10.26 -41.09
CA ASP A 43 -11.13 9.70 -40.24
C ASP A 43 -11.06 10.39 -38.88
N LYS A 44 -12.23 10.77 -38.36
CA LYS A 44 -12.34 11.36 -37.02
C LYS A 44 -11.56 10.45 -36.05
N PRO A 45 -10.58 10.96 -35.30
CA PRO A 45 -9.84 10.12 -34.35
C PRO A 45 -10.81 9.45 -33.37
N GLU A 46 -10.54 8.19 -33.02
CA GLU A 46 -11.29 7.50 -31.99
C GLU A 46 -11.31 8.33 -30.69
N ASP A 47 -12.43 8.29 -29.97
CA ASP A 47 -12.57 9.03 -28.70
C ASP A 47 -11.50 8.62 -27.67
N SER A 48 -11.01 7.37 -27.73
CA SER A 48 -9.88 6.86 -26.92
C SER A 48 -8.60 7.69 -27.13
N ALA A 49 -8.25 7.98 -28.38
CA ALA A 49 -7.09 8.78 -28.75
C ALA A 49 -7.28 10.26 -28.38
N LEU A 50 -8.47 10.81 -28.62
CA LEU A 50 -8.83 12.17 -28.21
C LEU A 50 -8.71 12.34 -26.70
N TYR A 51 -9.28 11.42 -25.91
CA TYR A 51 -9.21 11.47 -24.45
C TYR A 51 -7.77 11.39 -23.95
N ARG A 52 -6.96 10.48 -24.49
CA ARG A 52 -5.54 10.36 -24.15
C ARG A 52 -4.81 11.68 -24.33
N GLU A 53 -5.01 12.35 -25.47
CA GLU A 53 -4.37 13.64 -25.75
C GLU A 53 -4.94 14.75 -24.85
N ILE A 54 -6.25 14.79 -24.62
CA ILE A 54 -6.89 15.73 -23.69
C ILE A 54 -6.25 15.62 -22.29
N PHE A 55 -6.12 14.42 -21.73
CA PHE A 55 -5.50 14.22 -20.41
C PHE A 55 -4.05 14.73 -20.38
N ALA A 56 -3.25 14.47 -21.42
CA ALA A 56 -1.86 14.92 -21.52
C ALA A 56 -1.75 16.46 -21.65
N LEU A 57 -2.59 17.08 -22.47
CA LEU A 57 -2.64 18.54 -22.62
C LEU A 57 -3.04 19.23 -21.31
N GLN A 58 -3.99 18.67 -20.59
CA GLN A 58 -4.43 19.22 -19.30
C GLN A 58 -3.39 19.06 -18.19
N GLU A 59 -2.62 17.98 -18.18
CA GLU A 59 -1.50 17.80 -17.24
C GLU A 59 -0.44 18.90 -17.40
N SER A 60 -0.25 19.38 -18.63
CA SER A 60 0.65 20.50 -18.98
C SER A 60 -0.05 21.86 -19.05
N ALA A 61 -1.28 21.96 -18.55
CA ALA A 61 -2.10 23.18 -18.52
C ALA A 61 -2.35 23.84 -19.90
N LYS A 62 -2.32 23.08 -21.00
CA LYS A 62 -2.58 23.54 -22.38
C LYS A 62 -4.09 23.58 -22.67
N TRP A 63 -4.83 24.41 -21.93
CA TRP A 63 -6.30 24.41 -21.90
C TRP A 63 -6.96 24.62 -23.27
N SER A 64 -6.55 25.64 -24.04
CA SER A 64 -7.19 25.96 -25.33
C SER A 64 -7.04 24.85 -26.37
N ARG A 65 -5.95 24.07 -26.30
CA ARG A 65 -5.77 22.91 -27.17
C ARG A 65 -6.68 21.76 -26.72
N ALA A 66 -6.73 21.50 -25.42
CA ALA A 66 -7.64 20.50 -24.85
C ALA A 66 -9.11 20.82 -25.19
N ASP A 67 -9.54 22.08 -25.13
CA ASP A 67 -10.91 22.50 -25.45
C ASP A 67 -11.28 22.30 -26.93
N ARG A 68 -10.31 22.36 -27.86
CA ARG A 68 -10.55 22.01 -29.27
C ARG A 68 -10.81 20.52 -29.44
N LEU A 69 -10.05 19.67 -28.75
CA LEU A 69 -10.23 18.22 -28.81
C LEU A 69 -11.49 17.78 -28.07
N ILE A 70 -11.82 18.40 -26.93
CA ILE A 70 -13.06 18.14 -26.19
C ILE A 70 -14.29 18.32 -27.07
N ARG A 71 -14.31 19.33 -27.96
CA ARG A 71 -15.42 19.56 -28.90
C ARG A 71 -15.56 18.48 -29.99
N GLN A 72 -14.53 17.66 -30.20
CA GLN A 72 -14.54 16.58 -31.16
C GLN A 72 -15.00 15.25 -30.55
N VAL A 73 -14.98 15.11 -29.21
CA VAL A 73 -15.38 13.89 -28.51
C VAL A 73 -16.85 13.55 -28.82
N GLY A 74 -17.11 12.31 -29.27
CA GLY A 74 -18.46 11.80 -29.53
C GLY A 74 -19.17 11.29 -28.28
N ASP A 75 -18.53 10.37 -27.55
CA ASP A 75 -19.04 9.79 -26.31
C ASP A 75 -18.51 10.55 -25.08
N PRO A 76 -19.35 11.25 -24.29
CA PRO A 76 -18.93 12.01 -23.13
C PRO A 76 -18.60 11.16 -21.89
N LEU A 77 -18.55 9.83 -22.01
CA LEU A 77 -18.36 8.87 -20.90
C LEU A 77 -17.21 9.22 -19.94
N LEU A 78 -16.09 9.76 -20.44
CA LEU A 78 -14.94 10.13 -19.60
C LEU A 78 -14.89 11.61 -19.21
N MET A 79 -15.89 12.41 -19.58
CA MET A 79 -15.90 13.86 -19.33
C MET A 79 -15.84 14.19 -17.83
N GLY A 80 -16.44 13.35 -16.97
CA GLY A 80 -16.32 13.51 -15.52
C GLY A 80 -14.86 13.49 -15.03
N HIS A 81 -14.01 12.62 -15.60
CA HIS A 81 -12.57 12.56 -15.27
C HIS A 81 -11.78 13.72 -15.88
N VAL A 82 -12.07 14.07 -17.14
CA VAL A 82 -11.45 15.23 -17.81
C VAL A 82 -11.67 16.50 -17.02
N LEU A 83 -12.92 16.79 -16.65
CA LEU A 83 -13.27 17.95 -15.85
C LEU A 83 -12.68 17.88 -14.44
N PHE A 84 -12.64 16.68 -13.82
CA PHE A 84 -12.02 16.50 -12.52
C PHE A 84 -10.53 16.86 -12.54
N GLN A 85 -9.76 16.40 -13.53
CA GLN A 85 -8.33 16.71 -13.67
C GLN A 85 -8.12 18.22 -13.77
N ARG A 86 -8.92 18.91 -14.59
CA ARG A 86 -8.90 20.37 -14.74
C ARG A 86 -9.23 21.08 -13.42
N TYR A 87 -10.35 20.75 -12.81
CA TYR A 87 -10.83 21.42 -11.59
C TYR A 87 -9.93 21.20 -10.37
N MET A 88 -9.19 20.09 -10.37
CA MET A 88 -8.28 19.71 -9.30
C MET A 88 -6.80 19.97 -9.62
N HIS A 89 -6.52 20.67 -10.72
CA HIS A 89 -5.16 21.02 -11.11
C HIS A 89 -4.46 21.80 -9.98
N PRO A 90 -3.22 21.44 -9.60
CA PRO A 90 -2.61 21.92 -8.37
C PRO A 90 -2.27 23.42 -8.37
N THR A 91 -2.02 24.01 -9.54
CA THR A 91 -1.49 25.39 -9.68
C THR A 91 -2.17 26.23 -10.75
N ALA A 92 -2.37 25.67 -11.96
CA ALA A 92 -2.81 26.41 -13.14
C ALA A 92 -4.34 26.49 -13.39
N TYR A 93 -5.19 25.96 -12.50
CA TYR A 93 -6.65 26.11 -12.63
C TYR A 93 -7.32 26.30 -11.28
N ARG A 94 -8.34 27.16 -11.22
CA ARG A 94 -9.11 27.44 -10.01
C ARG A 94 -10.60 27.37 -10.29
N ALA A 95 -11.20 26.20 -10.05
CA ALA A 95 -12.62 25.96 -10.29
C ALA A 95 -13.57 26.89 -9.51
N LYS A 96 -14.57 27.44 -10.18
CA LYS A 96 -15.65 28.22 -9.59
C LYS A 96 -16.62 27.31 -8.83
N TRP A 97 -17.41 27.90 -7.93
CA TRP A 97 -18.47 27.16 -7.21
C TRP A 97 -19.46 26.49 -8.18
N THR A 98 -19.87 27.19 -9.24
CA THR A 98 -20.80 26.68 -10.25
C THR A 98 -20.26 25.44 -10.95
N GLU A 99 -19.01 25.47 -11.41
CA GLU A 99 -18.34 24.30 -12.02
C GLU A 99 -18.33 23.09 -11.09
N LEU A 100 -18.02 23.30 -9.80
CA LEU A 100 -17.99 22.21 -8.81
C LEU A 100 -19.40 21.68 -8.50
N ARG A 101 -20.41 22.55 -8.42
CA ARG A 101 -21.81 22.19 -8.23
C ARG A 101 -22.31 21.36 -9.41
N ASP A 102 -22.07 21.82 -10.63
CA ASP A 102 -22.57 21.18 -11.86
C ASP A 102 -21.85 19.85 -12.10
N TRP A 103 -20.54 19.78 -11.80
CA TRP A 103 -19.82 18.52 -11.81
C TRP A 103 -20.43 17.51 -10.82
N LEU A 104 -20.75 17.93 -9.59
CA LEU A 104 -21.35 17.02 -8.60
C LEU A 104 -22.77 16.58 -8.97
N LYS A 105 -23.51 17.42 -9.69
CA LYS A 105 -24.84 17.05 -10.22
C LYS A 105 -24.73 15.82 -11.13
N ASN A 106 -23.73 15.81 -12.01
CA ASN A 106 -23.61 14.81 -13.08
C ASN A 106 -22.68 13.64 -12.74
N TYR A 107 -21.68 13.85 -11.86
CA TYR A 107 -20.55 12.93 -11.66
C TYR A 107 -20.29 12.61 -10.17
N ALA A 108 -21.30 12.71 -9.30
CA ALA A 108 -21.16 12.45 -7.86
C ALA A 108 -20.72 11.01 -7.51
N ASP A 109 -20.84 10.05 -8.42
CA ASP A 109 -20.42 8.66 -8.27
C ASP A 109 -18.92 8.45 -8.52
N HIS A 110 -18.22 9.39 -9.18
CA HIS A 110 -16.81 9.25 -9.50
C HIS A 110 -15.91 9.18 -8.24
N PRO A 111 -14.76 8.50 -8.29
CA PRO A 111 -13.86 8.33 -7.13
C PRO A 111 -13.38 9.67 -6.52
N GLY A 112 -13.29 10.72 -7.34
CA GLY A 112 -12.89 12.07 -6.95
C GLY A 112 -13.99 12.90 -6.28
N ALA A 113 -15.24 12.44 -6.26
CA ALA A 113 -16.40 13.27 -5.92
C ALA A 113 -16.35 13.86 -4.51
N TRP A 114 -15.84 13.12 -3.52
CA TRP A 114 -15.65 13.66 -2.16
C TRP A 114 -14.63 14.82 -2.09
N ARG A 115 -13.63 14.84 -2.97
CA ARG A 115 -12.67 15.94 -3.07
C ARG A 115 -13.33 17.17 -3.69
N VAL A 116 -14.14 16.97 -4.73
CA VAL A 116 -14.97 18.03 -5.34
C VAL A 116 -15.95 18.60 -4.32
N TYR A 117 -16.68 17.76 -3.60
CA TYR A 117 -17.64 18.16 -2.57
C TYR A 117 -17.01 18.99 -1.45
N LYS A 118 -15.84 18.57 -0.93
CA LYS A 118 -15.09 19.33 0.07
C LYS A 118 -14.59 20.68 -0.46
N LEU A 119 -14.16 20.72 -1.73
CA LEU A 119 -13.73 21.98 -2.35
C LEU A 119 -14.93 22.91 -2.57
N ALA A 120 -16.06 22.36 -3.01
CA ALA A 120 -17.31 23.09 -3.18
C ALA A 120 -17.74 23.70 -1.84
N GLN A 121 -17.74 22.93 -0.74
CA GLN A 121 -18.10 23.42 0.59
C GLN A 121 -17.28 24.66 1.00
N LYS A 122 -15.97 24.66 0.71
CA LYS A 122 -15.09 25.80 1.00
C LYS A 122 -15.34 27.02 0.12
N ARG A 123 -15.89 26.82 -1.08
CA ARG A 123 -16.13 27.88 -2.09
C ARG A 123 -17.61 28.26 -2.18
N LYS A 124 -18.46 27.69 -1.32
CA LYS A 124 -19.90 27.91 -1.31
C LYS A 124 -20.22 29.36 -0.93
N PRO A 125 -21.00 30.10 -1.72
CA PRO A 125 -21.56 31.37 -1.30
C PRO A 125 -22.50 31.22 -0.09
N ARG A 126 -22.61 32.27 0.74
CA ARG A 126 -23.53 32.25 1.89
C ARG A 126 -24.98 32.07 1.40
N GLY A 127 -25.80 31.35 2.16
CA GLY A 127 -27.23 31.14 1.85
C GLY A 127 -27.55 30.06 0.80
N ILE A 128 -26.59 29.56 0.02
CA ILE A 128 -26.85 28.57 -1.04
C ILE A 128 -26.84 27.13 -0.49
N ALA A 129 -27.73 26.25 -0.95
CA ALA A 129 -27.72 24.82 -0.60
C ALA A 129 -26.47 24.08 -1.11
N MET A 130 -26.09 22.98 -0.46
CA MET A 130 -25.00 22.13 -0.95
C MET A 130 -25.45 21.30 -2.17
N PRO A 131 -24.57 21.07 -3.16
CA PRO A 131 -24.83 20.16 -4.28
C PRO A 131 -25.03 18.72 -3.83
N LYS A 132 -25.41 17.85 -4.79
CA LYS A 132 -25.55 16.40 -4.60
C LYS A 132 -24.37 15.84 -3.80
N ARG A 133 -24.68 15.25 -2.66
CA ARG A 133 -23.69 14.63 -1.79
C ARG A 133 -23.18 13.36 -2.47
N PRO A 134 -21.85 13.15 -2.58
CA PRO A 134 -21.31 11.89 -3.06
C PRO A 134 -21.78 10.72 -2.20
N PRO A 135 -21.93 9.52 -2.77
CA PRO A 135 -22.36 8.37 -2.01
C PRO A 135 -21.36 8.08 -0.89
N ALA A 136 -21.87 7.60 0.24
CA ALA A 136 -21.04 7.25 1.38
C ALA A 136 -19.99 6.19 0.96
N ARG A 137 -18.77 6.34 1.49
CA ARG A 137 -17.76 5.29 1.39
C ARG A 137 -18.17 4.17 2.35
N ILE A 138 -18.26 2.94 1.86
CA ILE A 138 -18.69 1.79 2.64
C ILE A 138 -17.43 1.19 3.24
N TYR A 139 -16.91 1.81 4.30
CA TYR A 139 -15.83 1.16 5.04
C TYR A 139 -16.41 -0.09 5.69
N HIS A 140 -16.11 -1.28 5.15
CA HIS A 140 -16.20 -2.51 5.91
C HIS A 140 -15.22 -2.35 7.08
N GLN A 141 -15.75 -1.92 8.22
CA GLN A 141 -14.96 -1.83 9.43
C GLN A 141 -14.52 -3.25 9.79
N ASP A 142 -13.22 -3.50 9.75
CA ASP A 142 -12.64 -4.55 10.58
C ASP A 142 -13.23 -4.38 11.99
N LYS A 143 -13.86 -5.44 12.50
CA LYS A 143 -14.59 -5.47 13.77
C LYS A 143 -13.94 -4.58 14.81
N ALA A 144 -14.74 -3.76 15.48
CA ALA A 144 -14.28 -2.85 16.53
C ALA A 144 -13.27 -3.55 17.46
N SER A 145 -12.09 -2.92 17.65
CA SER A 145 -11.05 -3.47 18.53
C SER A 145 -11.66 -3.85 19.89
N SER A 146 -11.24 -4.97 20.49
CA SER A 146 -11.71 -5.41 21.82
C SER A 146 -11.64 -4.31 22.88
N ALA A 147 -10.69 -3.38 22.75
CA ALA A 147 -10.53 -2.20 23.61
C ALA A 147 -11.68 -1.17 23.52
N SER A 148 -12.46 -1.14 22.44
CA SER A 148 -13.63 -0.25 22.29
C SER A 148 -14.83 -0.77 23.07
N ALA A 149 -14.94 -2.10 23.25
CA ALA A 149 -16.03 -2.71 23.98
C ALA A 149 -15.96 -2.44 25.50
N LEU A 150 -14.74 -2.30 26.05
CA LEU A 150 -14.54 -2.07 27.49
C LEU A 150 -14.79 -0.62 27.93
N PHE A 151 -14.41 0.38 27.12
CA PHE A 151 -14.44 1.79 27.52
C PHE A 151 -15.58 2.57 26.84
N GLN A 152 -16.83 2.27 27.23
CA GLN A 152 -18.01 2.82 26.56
C GLN A 152 -18.34 4.27 26.96
N THR A 153 -18.18 4.61 28.25
CA THR A 153 -18.54 5.95 28.75
C THR A 153 -17.49 7.01 28.42
N ARG A 154 -17.91 8.29 28.35
CA ARG A 154 -17.00 9.43 28.10
C ARG A 154 -15.89 9.52 29.15
N THR A 155 -16.22 9.28 30.42
CA THR A 155 -15.28 9.26 31.54
C THR A 155 -14.22 8.17 31.37
N LYS A 156 -14.63 6.93 31.11
CA LYS A 156 -13.73 5.80 30.87
C LYS A 156 -12.82 6.06 29.67
N ARG A 157 -13.35 6.61 28.58
CA ARG A 157 -12.55 7.04 27.41
C ARG A 157 -11.57 8.15 27.73
N ARG A 158 -11.87 9.05 28.66
CA ARG A 158 -10.93 10.10 29.13
C ARG A 158 -9.79 9.48 29.94
N ILE A 159 -10.09 8.62 30.91
CA ILE A 159 -9.08 7.91 31.71
C ILE A 159 -8.12 7.13 30.81
N ARG A 160 -8.67 6.35 29.86
CA ARG A 160 -7.86 5.58 28.91
C ARG A 160 -6.94 6.48 28.08
N ARG A 161 -7.44 7.62 27.57
CA ARG A 161 -6.62 8.59 26.82
C ARG A 161 -5.50 9.17 27.67
N GLU A 162 -5.75 9.41 28.94
CA GLU A 162 -4.74 9.91 29.86
C GLU A 162 -3.64 8.89 30.13
N VAL A 163 -3.99 7.61 30.31
CA VAL A 163 -3.02 6.51 30.38
C VAL A 163 -2.18 6.42 29.10
N TYR A 164 -2.80 6.46 27.92
CA TYR A 164 -2.06 6.49 26.65
C TYR A 164 -1.12 7.69 26.54
N ARG A 165 -1.55 8.87 27.03
CA ARG A 165 -0.73 10.09 27.04
C ARG A 165 0.50 9.92 27.92
N LEU A 166 0.35 9.33 29.11
CA LEU A 166 1.45 9.08 30.04
C LEU A 166 2.42 8.01 29.51
N ILE A 167 1.91 6.91 28.95
CA ILE A 167 2.73 5.88 28.30
C ILE A 167 3.53 6.44 27.13
N ARG A 168 2.91 7.28 26.27
CA ARG A 168 3.62 7.92 25.15
C ARG A 168 4.74 8.87 25.60
N ARG A 169 4.69 9.35 26.85
CA ARG A 169 5.73 10.17 27.46
C ARG A 169 6.69 9.35 28.32
N GLU A 170 6.68 8.03 28.21
CA GLU A 170 7.60 7.14 28.93
C GLU A 170 7.43 7.24 30.47
N ARG A 171 6.19 7.46 30.93
CA ARG A 171 5.83 7.62 32.35
C ARG A 171 4.92 6.50 32.89
N PRO A 172 5.31 5.21 32.80
CA PRO A 172 4.47 4.10 33.25
C PRO A 172 4.13 4.17 34.74
N THR A 173 5.06 4.60 35.60
CA THR A 173 4.83 4.73 37.05
C THR A 173 3.77 5.77 37.38
N GLN A 174 3.71 6.86 36.63
CA GLN A 174 2.66 7.86 36.83
C GLN A 174 1.32 7.39 36.27
N ALA A 175 1.33 6.64 35.17
CA ALA A 175 0.12 6.00 34.67
C ALA A 175 -0.45 5.01 35.69
N LEU A 176 0.40 4.23 36.35
CA LEU A 176 -0.01 3.32 37.42
C LEU A 176 -0.59 4.10 38.61
N LYS A 177 0.13 5.10 39.13
CA LYS A 177 -0.38 5.99 40.19
C LYS A 177 -1.73 6.61 39.83
N TYR A 178 -1.90 7.04 38.59
CA TYR A 178 -3.14 7.64 38.09
C TYR A 178 -4.33 6.68 38.16
N ILE A 179 -4.15 5.42 37.72
CA ILE A 179 -5.25 4.43 37.74
C ILE A 179 -5.48 3.81 39.13
N SER A 180 -4.49 3.87 40.02
CA SER A 180 -4.57 3.37 41.41
C SER A 180 -5.08 4.41 42.42
N ALA A 181 -5.37 5.64 41.99
CA ALA A 181 -5.95 6.64 42.88
C ALA A 181 -7.37 6.23 43.30
N LYS A 182 -7.72 6.35 44.59
CA LYS A 182 -9.04 5.95 45.17
C LYS A 182 -10.25 6.42 44.35
N GLY A 183 -10.15 7.61 43.74
CA GLY A 183 -11.22 8.16 42.88
C GLY A 183 -11.46 7.39 41.57
N GLN A 184 -10.50 6.60 41.10
CA GLN A 184 -10.62 5.78 39.89
C GLN A 184 -11.18 4.38 40.17
N ASP A 185 -11.00 3.83 41.38
CA ASP A 185 -11.55 2.53 41.77
C ASP A 185 -13.08 2.49 41.63
N ARG A 186 -13.74 3.63 41.89
CA ARG A 186 -15.19 3.79 41.68
C ARG A 186 -15.60 4.00 40.21
N ARG A 187 -14.66 4.33 39.32
CA ARG A 187 -14.91 4.71 37.91
C ARG A 187 -14.58 3.61 36.91
N LEU A 188 -13.72 2.66 37.28
CA LEU A 188 -13.26 1.56 36.44
C LEU A 188 -13.70 0.22 37.02
N LYS A 189 -14.21 -0.66 36.16
CA LYS A 189 -14.44 -2.08 36.50
C LYS A 189 -13.11 -2.84 36.48
N ALA A 190 -13.05 -4.02 37.12
CA ALA A 190 -11.85 -4.85 37.19
C ALA A 190 -11.19 -5.08 35.81
N ALA A 191 -11.95 -5.52 34.80
CA ALA A 191 -11.43 -5.74 33.46
C ALA A 191 -10.92 -4.45 32.76
N GLU A 192 -11.49 -3.29 33.08
CA GLU A 192 -11.03 -2.00 32.53
C GLU A 192 -9.72 -1.59 33.20
N THR A 193 -9.61 -1.75 34.52
CA THR A 193 -8.37 -1.53 35.27
C THR A 193 -7.27 -2.47 34.79
N ASP A 194 -7.57 -3.75 34.65
CA ASP A 194 -6.59 -4.77 34.23
C ASP A 194 -6.15 -4.57 32.77
N PHE A 195 -7.04 -4.09 31.90
CA PHE A 195 -6.66 -3.65 30.56
C PHE A 195 -5.63 -2.51 30.62
N LEU A 196 -5.85 -1.50 31.47
CA LEU A 196 -4.88 -0.41 31.63
C LEU A 196 -3.58 -0.89 32.28
N LYS A 197 -3.64 -1.78 33.28
CA LYS A 197 -2.46 -2.42 33.88
C LYS A 197 -1.65 -3.19 32.84
N SER A 198 -2.29 -3.95 31.95
CA SER A 198 -1.63 -4.67 30.86
C SER A 198 -0.90 -3.70 29.90
N LEU A 199 -1.51 -2.57 29.55
CA LEU A 199 -0.82 -1.53 28.75
C LEU A 199 0.36 -0.90 29.48
N ILE A 200 0.21 -0.59 30.77
CA ILE A 200 1.27 -0.01 31.59
C ILE A 200 2.41 -1.02 31.78
N ALA A 201 2.10 -2.31 31.94
CA ALA A 201 3.09 -3.38 32.01
C ALA A 201 3.94 -3.41 30.74
N ARG A 202 3.32 -3.35 29.55
CA ARG A 202 4.07 -3.23 28.30
C ARG A 202 4.96 -1.98 28.26
N SER A 203 4.51 -0.85 28.81
CA SER A 203 5.35 0.35 28.92
C SER A 203 6.53 0.11 29.86
N TYR A 204 6.33 -0.47 31.05
CA TYR A 204 7.42 -0.87 31.94
C TYR A 204 8.44 -1.79 31.25
N TYR A 205 7.98 -2.74 30.42
CA TYR A 205 8.86 -3.59 29.65
C TYR A 205 9.77 -2.78 28.71
N ILE A 206 9.18 -1.81 28.00
CA ILE A 206 9.90 -0.95 27.04
C ILE A 206 10.96 -0.12 27.77
N GLU A 207 10.63 0.43 28.93
CA GLU A 207 11.56 1.21 29.77
C GLU A 207 12.61 0.34 30.50
N GLY A 208 12.74 -0.94 30.17
CA GLY A 208 13.70 -1.86 30.80
C GLY A 208 13.33 -2.31 32.22
N LYS A 209 12.19 -1.88 32.78
CA LYS A 209 11.72 -2.25 34.13
C LYS A 209 10.99 -3.60 34.11
N ILE A 210 11.71 -4.65 33.72
CA ILE A 210 11.10 -5.95 33.37
C ILE A 210 10.42 -6.62 34.57
N ALA A 211 11.01 -6.57 35.76
CA ALA A 211 10.38 -7.11 36.97
C ALA A 211 9.04 -6.43 37.29
N SER A 212 8.97 -5.10 37.16
CA SER A 212 7.72 -4.33 37.33
C SER A 212 6.70 -4.66 36.24
N SER A 213 7.15 -4.87 35.00
CA SER A 213 6.30 -5.34 33.91
C SER A 213 5.67 -6.69 34.23
N LEU A 214 6.49 -7.69 34.62
CA LEU A 214 6.00 -9.03 34.92
C LEU A 214 4.95 -9.00 36.03
N LYS A 215 5.27 -8.37 37.16
CA LYS A 215 4.33 -8.24 38.30
C LYS A 215 2.99 -7.66 37.86
N LEU A 216 3.02 -6.51 37.18
CA LEU A 216 1.80 -5.82 36.79
C LEU A 216 1.00 -6.56 35.72
N ALA A 217 1.67 -7.23 34.78
CA ALA A 217 1.01 -8.06 33.78
C ALA A 217 0.31 -9.25 34.43
N GLN A 218 0.97 -9.94 35.38
CA GLN A 218 0.39 -11.06 36.12
C GLN A 218 -0.87 -10.66 36.88
N GLU A 219 -0.86 -9.51 37.57
CA GLU A 219 -2.06 -8.97 38.22
C GLU A 219 -3.24 -8.82 37.23
N ALA A 220 -2.96 -8.41 35.99
CA ALA A 220 -3.97 -8.25 34.96
C ALA A 220 -4.48 -9.57 34.35
N THR A 221 -3.80 -10.71 34.58
CA THR A 221 -4.23 -12.02 34.07
C THR A 221 -5.49 -12.55 34.74
N ARG A 222 -5.92 -11.98 35.88
CA ARG A 222 -7.23 -12.26 36.50
C ARG A 222 -8.41 -11.95 35.57
N SER A 223 -8.22 -11.02 34.63
CA SER A 223 -9.21 -10.64 33.61
C SER A 223 -8.88 -11.19 32.22
N ARG A 224 -8.08 -12.25 32.09
CA ARG A 224 -7.56 -12.78 30.81
C ARG A 224 -8.62 -13.03 29.73
N ALA A 225 -9.83 -13.48 30.09
CA ALA A 225 -10.92 -13.69 29.15
C ALA A 225 -11.32 -12.40 28.38
N ARG A 226 -11.17 -11.23 29.01
CA ARG A 226 -11.45 -9.91 28.40
C ARG A 226 -10.19 -9.14 28.04
N VAL A 227 -9.05 -9.50 28.62
CA VAL A 227 -7.75 -8.85 28.47
C VAL A 227 -6.68 -9.89 28.09
N PRO A 228 -6.82 -10.63 26.97
CA PRO A 228 -5.92 -11.73 26.63
C PRO A 228 -4.45 -11.30 26.47
N MET A 229 -4.23 -10.02 26.12
CA MET A 229 -2.87 -9.46 26.02
C MET A 229 -2.11 -9.42 27.36
N SER A 230 -2.77 -9.56 28.52
CA SER A 230 -2.06 -9.62 29.81
C SER A 230 -1.15 -10.84 29.88
N ASP A 231 -1.61 -12.01 29.41
CA ASP A 231 -0.78 -13.22 29.32
C ASP A 231 0.39 -13.03 28.34
N TRP A 232 0.16 -12.38 27.18
CA TRP A 232 1.25 -12.04 26.26
C TRP A 232 2.33 -11.18 26.93
N HIS A 233 1.94 -10.13 27.66
CA HIS A 233 2.88 -9.23 28.32
C HIS A 233 3.59 -9.90 29.50
N ALA A 234 2.89 -10.75 30.26
CA ALA A 234 3.48 -11.53 31.35
C ALA A 234 4.50 -12.52 30.80
N GLY A 235 4.14 -13.27 29.76
CA GLY A 235 5.02 -14.24 29.11
C GLY A 235 6.30 -13.60 28.55
N LEU A 236 6.15 -12.48 27.84
CA LEU A 236 7.31 -11.77 27.28
C LEU A 236 8.25 -11.23 28.38
N ALA A 237 7.69 -10.68 29.47
CA ALA A 237 8.48 -10.19 30.60
C ALA A 237 9.18 -11.33 31.36
N ALA A 238 8.48 -12.46 31.57
CA ALA A 238 9.06 -13.65 32.16
C ALA A 238 10.20 -14.22 31.30
N TRP A 239 10.03 -14.25 29.98
CA TRP A 239 11.06 -14.70 29.03
C TRP A 239 12.32 -13.85 29.15
N ARG A 240 12.18 -12.51 29.15
CA ARG A 240 13.32 -11.59 29.30
C ARG A 240 14.03 -11.68 30.66
N LEU A 241 13.37 -12.22 31.69
CA LEU A 241 13.97 -12.48 33.01
C LEU A 241 14.57 -13.90 33.13
N GLY A 242 14.60 -14.67 32.05
CA GLY A 242 15.06 -16.06 32.08
C GLY A 242 14.07 -17.04 32.75
N LYS A 243 12.86 -16.60 33.09
CA LYS A 243 11.80 -17.44 33.69
C LYS A 243 11.05 -18.19 32.60
N SER A 244 11.75 -19.08 31.89
CA SER A 244 11.25 -19.74 30.67
C SER A 244 9.99 -20.58 30.91
N GLU A 245 9.88 -21.29 32.03
CA GLU A 245 8.69 -22.09 32.37
C GLU A 245 7.45 -21.21 32.55
N LEU A 246 7.55 -20.17 33.39
CA LEU A 246 6.49 -19.21 33.61
C LEU A 246 6.10 -18.48 32.32
N ALA A 247 7.07 -18.16 31.47
CA ALA A 247 6.81 -17.56 30.17
C ALA A 247 5.96 -18.48 29.29
N THR A 248 6.35 -19.75 29.22
CA THR A 248 5.68 -20.80 28.44
C THR A 248 4.25 -21.01 28.91
N GLU A 249 4.01 -21.03 30.22
CA GLU A 249 2.68 -21.18 30.82
C GLU A 249 1.73 -20.04 30.39
N HIS A 250 2.21 -18.79 30.42
CA HIS A 250 1.41 -17.65 29.96
C HIS A 250 1.16 -17.69 28.45
N PHE A 251 2.15 -18.06 27.64
CA PHE A 251 1.95 -18.23 26.20
C PHE A 251 0.95 -19.34 25.88
N ALA A 252 1.02 -20.49 26.57
CA ALA A 252 0.09 -21.61 26.40
C ALA A 252 -1.36 -21.19 26.65
N ARG A 253 -1.63 -20.56 27.81
CA ARG A 253 -2.96 -20.02 28.15
C ARG A 253 -3.53 -19.10 27.08
N LEU A 254 -2.68 -18.26 26.50
CA LEU A 254 -3.10 -17.37 25.43
C LEU A 254 -3.37 -18.16 24.13
N ALA A 255 -2.51 -19.13 23.78
CA ALA A 255 -2.68 -19.99 22.60
C ALA A 255 -3.97 -20.83 22.65
N ASP A 256 -4.36 -21.26 23.85
CA ASP A 256 -5.55 -22.07 24.09
C ASP A 256 -6.85 -21.25 24.07
N THR A 257 -6.75 -19.92 24.08
CA THR A 257 -7.92 -19.04 23.98
C THR A 257 -8.41 -18.94 22.53
N THR A 258 -9.49 -19.65 22.18
CA THR A 258 -10.03 -19.73 20.80
C THR A 258 -10.75 -18.47 20.30
N THR A 259 -11.08 -17.53 21.19
CA THR A 259 -11.82 -16.30 20.85
C THR A 259 -10.94 -15.16 20.35
N ILE A 260 -9.61 -15.28 20.46
CA ILE A 260 -8.66 -14.28 19.97
C ILE A 260 -8.46 -14.40 18.45
N SER A 261 -7.90 -13.36 17.83
CA SER A 261 -7.53 -13.40 16.42
C SER A 261 -6.54 -14.53 16.12
N ALA A 262 -6.68 -15.20 14.97
CA ALA A 262 -5.75 -16.25 14.52
C ALA A 262 -4.28 -15.80 14.53
N GLN A 263 -3.99 -14.54 14.16
CA GLN A 263 -2.62 -13.99 14.24
C GLN A 263 -2.05 -14.00 15.67
N LEU A 264 -2.86 -13.63 16.67
CA LEU A 264 -2.42 -13.64 18.08
C LEU A 264 -2.29 -15.06 18.61
N ARG A 265 -3.20 -15.96 18.20
CA ARG A 265 -3.13 -17.38 18.55
C ARG A 265 -1.87 -18.03 17.98
N ALA A 266 -1.54 -17.79 16.71
CA ALA A 266 -0.31 -18.28 16.07
C ALA A 266 0.94 -17.83 16.81
N ARG A 267 0.97 -16.54 17.17
CA ARG A 267 2.05 -15.94 17.95
C ARG A 267 2.21 -16.61 19.30
N ALA A 268 1.13 -16.72 20.07
CA ALA A 268 1.18 -17.37 21.38
C ALA A 268 1.64 -18.83 21.26
N ALA A 269 1.03 -19.60 20.35
CA ALA A 269 1.35 -21.00 20.14
C ALA A 269 2.82 -21.21 19.73
N TYR A 270 3.35 -20.41 18.80
CA TYR A 270 4.74 -20.51 18.40
C TYR A 270 5.71 -20.26 19.57
N TRP A 271 5.43 -19.27 20.42
CA TRP A 271 6.24 -18.99 21.61
C TRP A 271 6.08 -20.07 22.69
N THR A 272 4.91 -20.67 22.85
CA THR A 272 4.71 -21.85 23.71
C THR A 272 5.58 -23.02 23.25
N ALA A 273 5.53 -23.36 21.95
CA ALA A 273 6.31 -24.44 21.37
C ALA A 273 7.82 -24.23 21.56
N ARG A 274 8.30 -22.99 21.35
CA ARG A 274 9.70 -22.61 21.64
C ARG A 274 10.07 -22.82 23.10
N GLY A 275 9.20 -22.39 24.02
CA GLY A 275 9.41 -22.55 25.46
C GLY A 275 9.49 -24.02 25.89
N LEU A 276 8.57 -24.85 25.41
CA LEU A 276 8.56 -26.29 25.65
C LEU A 276 9.80 -26.98 25.06
N ARG A 277 10.18 -26.62 23.83
CA ARG A 277 11.40 -27.12 23.19
C ARG A 277 12.65 -26.78 23.99
N LYS A 278 12.76 -25.53 24.47
CA LYS A 278 13.88 -25.10 25.32
C LYS A 278 13.95 -25.88 26.64
N ALA A 279 12.80 -26.35 27.16
CA ALA A 279 12.71 -27.19 28.35
C ALA A 279 12.91 -28.69 28.06
N GLY A 280 13.26 -29.09 26.82
CA GLY A 280 13.41 -30.50 26.42
C GLY A 280 12.09 -31.24 26.19
N LYS A 281 10.94 -30.55 26.28
CA LYS A 281 9.59 -31.12 26.15
C LYS A 281 9.10 -31.09 24.70
N ILE A 282 9.83 -31.78 23.82
CA ILE A 282 9.60 -31.72 22.37
C ILE A 282 8.17 -32.16 22.00
N SER A 283 7.73 -33.32 22.49
CA SER A 283 6.40 -33.87 22.19
C SER A 283 5.24 -32.99 22.69
N GLU A 284 5.42 -32.26 23.79
CA GLU A 284 4.43 -31.27 24.26
C GLU A 284 4.41 -30.01 23.37
N GLY A 285 5.55 -29.66 22.76
CA GLY A 285 5.70 -28.47 21.92
C GLY A 285 5.16 -28.63 20.48
N GLU A 286 5.22 -29.84 19.92
CA GLU A 286 4.77 -30.14 18.56
C GLU A 286 3.31 -29.72 18.26
N PRO A 287 2.31 -30.01 19.12
CA PRO A 287 0.94 -29.53 18.92
C PRO A 287 0.84 -28.01 18.80
N TYR A 288 1.66 -27.25 19.53
CA TYR A 288 1.65 -25.79 19.48
C TYR A 288 2.27 -25.24 18.19
N PHE A 289 3.29 -25.89 17.62
CA PHE A 289 3.76 -25.54 16.27
C PHE A 289 2.69 -25.79 15.22
N LYS A 290 1.91 -26.88 15.34
CA LYS A 290 0.78 -27.16 14.46
C LYS A 290 -0.33 -26.11 14.58
N ILE A 291 -0.72 -25.72 15.80
CA ILE A 291 -1.67 -24.61 16.03
C ILE A 291 -1.19 -23.33 15.35
N ALA A 292 0.11 -23.02 15.44
CA ALA A 292 0.68 -21.88 14.75
C ALA A 292 0.56 -22.04 13.21
N ALA A 293 1.00 -23.16 12.65
CA ALA A 293 1.00 -23.44 11.21
C ALA A 293 -0.39 -23.28 10.56
N GLU A 294 -1.43 -23.77 11.25
CA GLU A 294 -2.82 -23.77 10.77
C GLU A 294 -3.55 -22.42 10.91
N SER A 295 -2.90 -21.43 11.51
CA SER A 295 -3.51 -20.13 11.80
C SER A 295 -3.52 -19.14 10.63
N GLY A 296 -2.93 -19.48 9.46
CA GLY A 296 -2.99 -18.69 8.22
C GLY A 296 -1.64 -18.13 7.74
N PRO A 297 -1.59 -17.19 6.77
CA PRO A 297 -0.35 -16.64 6.21
C PRO A 297 0.19 -15.50 7.08
N TYR A 298 0.23 -15.70 8.39
CA TYR A 298 0.79 -14.73 9.33
C TYR A 298 2.23 -15.10 9.68
N PHE A 299 3.03 -14.12 10.07
CA PHE A 299 4.45 -14.30 10.38
C PHE A 299 4.78 -15.54 11.25
N TYR A 300 4.16 -15.67 12.43
CA TYR A 300 4.38 -16.83 13.31
C TYR A 300 3.74 -18.12 12.82
N ALA A 301 2.70 -18.02 11.98
CA ALA A 301 2.09 -19.17 11.38
C ALA A 301 2.98 -19.76 10.28
N LEU A 302 3.62 -18.93 9.47
CA LEU A 302 4.62 -19.37 8.49
C LEU A 302 5.87 -19.94 9.16
N LEU A 303 6.30 -19.38 10.29
CA LEU A 303 7.35 -19.99 11.12
C LEU A 303 6.91 -21.34 11.69
N GLY A 304 5.68 -21.45 12.20
CA GLY A 304 5.12 -22.73 12.66
C GLY A 304 5.06 -23.76 11.55
N MET A 305 4.62 -23.37 10.35
CA MET A 305 4.62 -24.23 9.17
C MET A 305 6.04 -24.70 8.85
N GLN A 306 7.03 -23.80 8.82
CA GLN A 306 8.42 -24.17 8.59
C GLN A 306 8.93 -25.22 9.61
N GLN A 307 8.50 -25.16 10.87
CA GLN A 307 8.86 -26.16 11.90
C GLN A 307 8.16 -27.51 11.67
N VAL A 308 6.90 -27.51 11.25
CA VAL A 308 6.09 -28.72 11.10
C VAL A 308 6.38 -29.45 9.79
N THR A 309 6.50 -28.71 8.68
CA THR A 309 6.59 -29.30 7.33
C THR A 309 7.99 -29.18 6.71
N GLY A 310 8.93 -28.49 7.35
CA GLY A 310 10.28 -28.24 6.83
C GLY A 310 10.36 -27.26 5.66
N GLN A 311 9.22 -26.86 5.09
CA GLN A 311 9.10 -25.95 3.96
C GLN A 311 7.72 -25.27 3.96
N MET A 312 7.58 -24.17 3.24
CA MET A 312 6.29 -23.51 3.10
C MET A 312 5.40 -24.24 2.07
N GLN A 313 4.17 -24.56 2.44
CA GLN A 313 3.21 -25.26 1.59
C GLN A 313 2.00 -24.37 1.29
N ILE A 314 1.91 -23.85 0.07
CA ILE A 314 0.79 -23.02 -0.40
C ILE A 314 0.17 -23.62 -1.66
N ASN A 315 -1.15 -23.81 -1.65
CA ASN A 315 -1.95 -24.15 -2.82
C ASN A 315 -2.51 -22.85 -3.44
N TRP A 316 -1.99 -22.49 -4.61
CA TRP A 316 -2.41 -21.29 -5.35
C TRP A 316 -3.68 -21.55 -6.16
N GLN A 317 -4.71 -20.76 -5.90
CA GLN A 317 -5.98 -20.79 -6.63
C GLN A 317 -6.04 -19.59 -7.57
N LYS A 318 -6.50 -19.79 -8.81
CA LYS A 318 -6.72 -18.68 -9.77
C LYS A 318 -8.15 -18.15 -9.66
N ALA A 319 -8.37 -16.89 -10.05
CA ALA A 319 -9.72 -16.36 -10.16
C ALA A 319 -10.52 -17.12 -11.22
N MET A 320 -11.84 -17.21 -11.02
CA MET A 320 -12.77 -17.81 -11.98
C MET A 320 -12.93 -16.94 -13.24
N ARG A 321 -13.46 -17.52 -14.31
CA ARG A 321 -13.64 -16.87 -15.62
C ARG A 321 -14.45 -15.57 -15.53
N ARG A 322 -14.01 -14.55 -16.28
CA ARG A 322 -14.71 -13.28 -16.47
C ARG A 322 -16.08 -13.51 -17.16
N ASP A 323 -17.14 -12.99 -16.56
CA ASP A 323 -18.40 -12.73 -17.26
C ASP A 323 -18.33 -11.37 -17.98
N ALA A 324 -18.36 -11.37 -19.31
CA ALA A 324 -18.28 -10.15 -20.10
C ALA A 324 -19.59 -9.34 -20.09
N SER A 325 -20.73 -9.97 -19.78
CA SER A 325 -22.05 -9.31 -19.88
C SER A 325 -22.22 -8.14 -18.91
N ILE A 326 -21.60 -8.23 -17.72
CA ILE A 326 -21.66 -7.16 -16.71
C ILE A 326 -20.93 -5.88 -17.16
N PHE A 327 -19.92 -6.00 -18.03
CA PHE A 327 -19.13 -4.86 -18.50
C PHE A 327 -19.90 -4.01 -19.52
N ALA A 328 -20.78 -4.64 -20.30
CA ALA A 328 -21.61 -3.95 -21.28
C ALA A 328 -22.67 -3.04 -20.64
N THR A 329 -23.16 -3.38 -19.44
CA THR A 329 -24.29 -2.68 -18.81
C THR A 329 -23.87 -1.77 -17.64
N HIS A 330 -22.78 -2.10 -16.94
CA HIS A 330 -22.41 -1.36 -15.74
C HIS A 330 -21.62 -0.08 -16.06
N PRO A 331 -22.13 1.13 -15.73
CA PRO A 331 -21.53 2.40 -16.17
C PRO A 331 -20.09 2.60 -15.67
N VAL A 332 -19.77 2.18 -14.43
CA VAL A 332 -18.40 2.26 -13.90
C VAL A 332 -17.43 1.35 -14.64
N LEU A 333 -17.89 0.16 -15.08
CA LEU A 333 -17.03 -0.80 -15.78
C LEU A 333 -16.75 -0.30 -17.21
N ARG A 334 -17.78 0.21 -17.89
CA ARG A 334 -17.61 0.91 -19.17
C ARG A 334 -16.62 2.08 -19.08
N ARG A 335 -16.71 2.90 -18.01
CA ARG A 335 -15.72 3.96 -17.77
C ARG A 335 -14.32 3.41 -17.57
N ALA A 336 -14.16 2.31 -16.82
CA ALA A 336 -12.85 1.69 -16.60
C ALA A 336 -12.24 1.15 -17.91
N GLU A 337 -13.03 0.54 -18.79
CA GLU A 337 -12.59 0.09 -20.12
C GLU A 337 -12.20 1.28 -21.02
N ALA A 338 -13.04 2.31 -21.07
CA ALA A 338 -12.75 3.52 -21.85
C ALA A 338 -11.49 4.26 -21.33
N LEU A 339 -11.30 4.35 -20.00
CA LEU A 339 -10.07 4.90 -19.40
C LEU A 339 -8.85 4.08 -19.80
N ARG A 340 -8.95 2.74 -19.79
CA ARG A 340 -7.87 1.87 -20.24
C ARG A 340 -7.53 2.12 -21.70
N ALA A 341 -8.53 2.16 -22.59
CA ALA A 341 -8.35 2.45 -24.01
C ALA A 341 -7.67 3.82 -24.23
N ALA A 342 -7.98 4.82 -23.40
CA ALA A 342 -7.34 6.13 -23.39
C ALA A 342 -5.96 6.17 -22.69
N SER A 343 -5.34 5.01 -22.40
CA SER A 343 -4.07 4.88 -21.68
C SER A 343 -4.06 5.50 -20.27
N GLN A 344 -5.22 5.56 -19.61
CA GLN A 344 -5.40 6.07 -18.24
C GLN A 344 -5.58 4.93 -17.22
N GLY A 345 -4.66 3.96 -17.20
CA GLY A 345 -4.74 2.76 -16.36
C GLY A 345 -4.92 3.04 -14.86
N GLU A 346 -4.21 4.04 -14.29
CA GLU A 346 -4.36 4.41 -12.88
C GLU A 346 -5.79 4.90 -12.55
N LEU A 347 -6.44 5.61 -13.49
CA LEU A 347 -7.81 6.09 -13.31
C LEU A 347 -8.82 4.96 -13.49
N ALA A 348 -8.58 4.05 -14.43
CA ALA A 348 -9.38 2.84 -14.62
C ALA A 348 -9.38 1.98 -13.34
N GLU A 349 -8.20 1.72 -12.77
CA GLU A 349 -8.05 0.99 -11.51
C GLU A 349 -8.77 1.70 -10.35
N LEU A 350 -8.71 3.03 -10.31
CA LEU A 350 -9.36 3.83 -9.27
C LEU A 350 -10.90 3.75 -9.32
N GLU A 351 -11.50 3.66 -10.51
CA GLU A 351 -12.95 3.41 -10.68
C GLU A 351 -13.34 2.07 -10.07
N LEU A 352 -12.60 1.01 -10.42
CA LEU A 352 -12.85 -0.34 -9.90
C LEU A 352 -12.67 -0.41 -8.37
N LEU A 353 -11.63 0.24 -7.82
CA LEU A 353 -11.41 0.34 -6.39
C LEU A 353 -12.56 1.02 -5.64
N TYR A 354 -13.25 1.97 -6.28
CA TYR A 354 -14.37 2.67 -5.68
C TYR A 354 -15.68 1.87 -5.78
N LEU A 355 -15.78 1.02 -6.79
CA LEU A 355 -16.89 0.10 -7.00
C LEU A 355 -16.83 -1.12 -6.07
N GLN A 356 -15.63 -1.58 -5.72
CA GLN A 356 -15.39 -2.89 -5.10
C GLN A 356 -16.19 -3.19 -3.81
N GLU A 357 -16.61 -2.18 -3.05
CA GLU A 357 -17.40 -2.35 -1.81
C GLU A 357 -18.89 -2.58 -2.07
N ARG A 358 -19.37 -2.41 -3.31
CA ARG A 358 -20.80 -2.46 -3.68
C ARG A 358 -21.18 -3.63 -4.57
N LEU A 359 -20.19 -4.38 -5.04
CA LEU A 359 -20.40 -5.52 -5.92
C LEU A 359 -21.11 -6.65 -5.17
N SER A 360 -21.91 -7.46 -5.85
CA SER A 360 -22.23 -8.82 -5.42
C SER A 360 -20.99 -9.73 -5.48
N GLU A 361 -21.07 -10.94 -4.90
CA GLU A 361 -19.95 -11.88 -4.98
C GLU A 361 -19.62 -12.32 -6.43
N PRO A 362 -20.59 -12.66 -7.30
CA PRO A 362 -20.31 -12.99 -8.70
C PRO A 362 -19.65 -11.84 -9.46
N GLU A 363 -20.14 -10.61 -9.29
CA GLU A 363 -19.53 -9.43 -9.92
C GLU A 363 -18.10 -9.18 -9.41
N ALA A 364 -17.86 -9.37 -8.11
CA ALA A 364 -16.52 -9.28 -7.53
C ALA A 364 -15.54 -10.31 -8.12
N ARG A 365 -15.99 -11.53 -8.40
CA ARG A 365 -15.18 -12.56 -9.08
C ARG A 365 -14.87 -12.17 -10.53
N SER A 366 -15.86 -11.71 -11.29
CA SER A 366 -15.66 -11.26 -12.67
C SER A 366 -14.74 -10.04 -12.78
N ILE A 367 -14.86 -9.07 -11.86
CA ILE A 367 -13.99 -7.89 -11.84
C ILE A 367 -12.58 -8.25 -11.36
N LEU A 368 -12.43 -9.27 -10.50
CA LEU A 368 -11.11 -9.79 -10.13
C LEU A 368 -10.38 -10.37 -11.34
N ALA A 369 -11.05 -11.21 -12.14
CA ALA A 369 -10.48 -11.76 -13.38
C ALA A 369 -10.07 -10.65 -14.35
N TYR A 370 -10.94 -9.63 -14.53
CA TYR A 370 -10.60 -8.45 -15.32
C TYR A 370 -9.37 -7.71 -14.75
N ALA A 371 -9.26 -7.58 -13.43
CA ALA A 371 -8.11 -6.92 -12.80
C ALA A 371 -6.80 -7.71 -12.99
N GLU A 372 -6.86 -9.04 -13.06
CA GLU A 372 -5.73 -9.92 -13.42
C GLU A 372 -5.30 -9.68 -14.88
N GLU A 373 -6.23 -9.81 -15.84
CA GLU A 373 -6.00 -9.59 -17.28
C GLU A 373 -5.37 -8.23 -17.59
N ASN A 374 -5.74 -7.22 -16.80
CA ASN A 374 -5.40 -5.83 -17.06
C ASN A 374 -4.29 -5.28 -16.15
N ALA A 375 -3.71 -6.13 -15.30
CA ALA A 375 -2.66 -5.80 -14.34
C ALA A 375 -3.00 -4.62 -13.41
N TYR A 376 -4.15 -4.73 -12.73
CA TYR A 376 -4.65 -3.81 -11.71
C TYR A 376 -4.44 -4.37 -10.29
N PRO A 377 -3.20 -4.33 -9.75
CA PRO A 377 -2.83 -5.02 -8.52
C PRO A 377 -3.56 -4.52 -7.28
N ALA A 378 -3.92 -3.23 -7.18
CA ALA A 378 -4.63 -2.71 -6.03
C ALA A 378 -6.07 -3.25 -5.98
N VAL A 379 -6.71 -3.43 -7.14
CA VAL A 379 -8.04 -4.05 -7.26
C VAL A 379 -7.96 -5.54 -6.97
N GLN A 380 -6.97 -6.23 -7.54
CA GLN A 380 -6.73 -7.65 -7.28
C GLN A 380 -6.64 -7.92 -5.78
N LEU A 381 -5.76 -7.20 -5.07
CA LEU A 381 -5.57 -7.36 -3.63
C LEU A 381 -6.83 -7.01 -2.82
N ALA A 382 -7.61 -6.00 -3.24
CA ALA A 382 -8.81 -5.58 -2.53
C ALA A 382 -9.93 -6.63 -2.66
N LEU A 383 -10.19 -7.11 -3.88
CA LEU A 383 -11.22 -8.11 -4.15
C LEU A 383 -10.82 -9.49 -3.63
N ALA A 384 -9.56 -9.91 -3.75
CA ALA A 384 -9.09 -11.17 -3.20
C ALA A 384 -9.29 -11.26 -1.67
N GLN A 385 -9.00 -10.17 -0.95
CA GLN A 385 -9.27 -10.10 0.49
C GLN A 385 -10.75 -10.12 0.82
N ARG A 386 -11.58 -9.48 -0.01
CA ARG A 386 -13.03 -9.45 0.17
C ARG A 386 -13.66 -10.82 -0.07
N LEU A 387 -13.27 -11.51 -1.13
CA LEU A 387 -13.79 -12.83 -1.50
C LEU A 387 -13.36 -13.91 -0.51
N GLY A 388 -12.41 -13.61 0.38
CA GLY A 388 -12.24 -14.32 1.64
C GLY A 388 -12.06 -15.81 1.49
N LEU A 389 -11.37 -16.27 0.42
CA LEU A 389 -11.17 -17.68 0.14
C LEU A 389 -10.34 -18.31 1.27
N GLN A 390 -11.09 -18.83 2.25
CA GLN A 390 -10.80 -19.82 3.28
C GLN A 390 -9.32 -20.00 3.62
N ILE A 391 -8.76 -19.04 4.36
CA ILE A 391 -7.58 -19.27 5.18
C ILE A 391 -8.07 -19.65 6.57
N LYS A 392 -8.52 -20.89 6.76
CA LYS A 392 -8.72 -21.43 8.11
C LYS A 392 -8.29 -22.88 8.16
N GLY A 393 -7.26 -23.14 8.97
CA GLY A 393 -7.10 -24.41 9.65
C GLY A 393 -6.43 -25.54 8.89
N SER A 394 -5.85 -25.32 7.72
CA SER A 394 -5.18 -26.38 6.96
C SER A 394 -3.82 -25.97 6.42
N VAL A 395 -2.92 -26.94 6.43
CA VAL A 395 -1.66 -26.95 5.68
C VAL A 395 -1.82 -28.07 4.64
N PRO A 396 -1.63 -27.82 3.32
CA PRO A 396 -1.19 -26.58 2.69
C PRO A 396 -2.18 -25.42 2.83
N LEU A 397 -1.67 -24.19 2.88
CA LEU A 397 -2.49 -22.98 2.87
C LEU A 397 -3.08 -22.74 1.48
N THR A 398 -4.40 -22.66 1.38
CA THR A 398 -5.06 -22.24 0.13
C THR A 398 -5.05 -20.72 0.01
N VAL A 399 -4.46 -20.20 -1.05
CA VAL A 399 -4.32 -18.75 -1.29
C VAL A 399 -4.73 -18.41 -2.71
N LEU A 400 -5.59 -17.40 -2.86
CA LEU A 400 -5.91 -16.86 -4.18
C LEU A 400 -4.69 -16.11 -4.74
N ASP A 401 -4.29 -16.42 -5.96
CA ASP A 401 -3.14 -15.87 -6.67
C ASP A 401 -3.13 -14.33 -6.65
N SER A 402 -4.29 -13.73 -6.93
CA SER A 402 -4.59 -12.29 -6.83
C SER A 402 -4.38 -11.65 -5.45
N SER A 403 -4.23 -12.43 -4.37
CA SER A 403 -3.87 -11.91 -3.04
C SER A 403 -2.43 -11.40 -2.96
N TYR A 404 -1.61 -11.80 -3.94
CA TYR A 404 -0.21 -11.47 -4.11
C TYR A 404 0.07 -11.02 -5.55
N PRO A 405 -0.49 -9.87 -5.96
CA PRO A 405 -0.37 -9.38 -7.32
C PRO A 405 1.04 -8.83 -7.60
N THR A 406 1.40 -8.72 -8.88
CA THR A 406 2.65 -8.13 -9.34
C THR A 406 2.41 -6.74 -9.95
N LEU A 407 3.47 -5.95 -10.14
CA LEU A 407 3.37 -4.64 -10.76
C LEU A 407 3.33 -4.76 -12.30
N PRO A 408 2.51 -3.97 -13.01
CA PRO A 408 2.55 -3.86 -14.47
C PRO A 408 3.88 -3.22 -14.88
N GLN A 409 4.68 -3.94 -15.67
CA GLN A 409 6.05 -3.61 -16.06
C GLN A 409 7.04 -3.82 -14.89
N GLN A 410 7.98 -4.75 -15.08
CA GLN A 410 9.17 -4.85 -14.21
C GLN A 410 9.96 -3.56 -14.42
N ALA A 411 9.63 -2.49 -13.68
CA ALA A 411 10.53 -1.36 -13.49
C ALA A 411 11.91 -1.96 -13.23
N GLU A 412 12.96 -1.53 -13.94
CA GLU A 412 14.31 -2.09 -13.80
C GLU A 412 14.62 -2.31 -12.31
N THR A 413 14.57 -3.58 -11.88
CA THR A 413 14.57 -3.90 -10.46
C THR A 413 16.01 -4.10 -10.03
N ASN A 414 16.51 -3.15 -9.25
CA ASN A 414 17.84 -3.20 -8.63
C ASN A 414 17.80 -3.90 -7.26
N VAL A 415 16.60 -4.33 -6.84
CA VAL A 415 16.34 -5.15 -5.65
C VAL A 415 15.52 -6.35 -6.07
N ASP A 416 15.57 -7.40 -5.27
CA ASP A 416 14.75 -8.58 -5.49
C ASP A 416 13.24 -8.27 -5.50
N GLN A 417 12.52 -8.84 -6.46
CA GLN A 417 11.11 -8.61 -6.71
C GLN A 417 10.24 -9.01 -5.51
N ALA A 418 10.62 -10.06 -4.76
CA ALA A 418 9.83 -10.51 -3.62
C ALA A 418 9.80 -9.48 -2.49
N ILE A 419 10.93 -8.85 -2.15
CA ILE A 419 10.98 -7.80 -1.11
C ILE A 419 10.33 -6.50 -1.59
N LEU A 420 10.52 -6.14 -2.87
CA LEU A 420 9.89 -4.96 -3.47
C LEU A 420 8.37 -5.05 -3.38
N LEU A 421 7.78 -6.15 -3.85
CA LEU A 421 6.33 -6.36 -3.82
C LEU A 421 5.80 -6.50 -2.39
N ALA A 422 6.57 -7.10 -1.47
CA ALA A 422 6.21 -7.19 -0.06
C ALA A 422 6.09 -5.80 0.59
N LEU A 423 7.04 -4.90 0.30
CA LEU A 423 7.02 -3.51 0.74
C LEU A 423 5.86 -2.75 0.10
N VAL A 424 5.70 -2.80 -1.22
CA VAL A 424 4.59 -2.10 -1.92
C VAL A 424 3.22 -2.54 -1.39
N ARG A 425 3.05 -3.85 -1.16
CA ARG A 425 1.83 -4.41 -0.55
C ARG A 425 1.56 -3.82 0.82
N GLN A 426 2.58 -3.72 1.66
CA GLN A 426 2.44 -3.23 3.03
C GLN A 426 2.29 -1.70 3.11
N GLU A 427 2.98 -0.96 2.24
CA GLU A 427 3.04 0.50 2.26
C GLU A 427 1.80 1.15 1.65
N SER A 428 1.43 0.73 0.44
CA SER A 428 0.36 1.38 -0.32
C SER A 428 -0.79 0.45 -0.67
N ARG A 429 -0.62 -0.87 -0.47
CA ARG A 429 -1.51 -1.89 -1.03
C ARG A 429 -1.64 -1.70 -2.55
N PHE A 430 -0.51 -1.46 -3.21
CA PHE A 430 -0.38 -1.20 -4.65
C PHE A 430 -1.05 0.08 -5.16
N LYS A 431 -1.51 0.97 -4.28
CA LYS A 431 -2.14 2.23 -4.70
C LYS A 431 -1.07 3.25 -5.06
N ALA A 432 -0.79 3.42 -6.35
CA ALA A 432 0.25 4.33 -6.86
C ALA A 432 0.12 5.77 -6.35
N ARG A 433 -1.10 6.23 -6.08
CA ARG A 433 -1.38 7.60 -5.62
C ARG A 433 -1.61 7.72 -4.11
N ALA A 434 -1.20 6.73 -3.32
CA ALA A 434 -1.38 6.70 -1.87
C ALA A 434 -0.70 7.90 -1.17
N LYS A 435 -1.39 8.48 -0.18
CA LYS A 435 -0.88 9.56 0.68
C LYS A 435 -1.16 9.24 2.14
N SER A 436 -0.14 9.16 2.98
CA SER A 436 -0.33 9.01 4.43
C SER A 436 -0.65 10.34 5.11
N SER A 437 -1.19 10.28 6.33
CA SER A 437 -1.40 11.46 7.17
C SER A 437 -0.11 12.18 7.55
N ALA A 438 1.00 11.43 7.71
CA ALA A 438 2.33 11.96 7.96
C ALA A 438 2.98 12.58 6.71
N GLY A 439 2.43 12.31 5.52
CA GLY A 439 2.88 12.88 4.25
C GLY A 439 3.76 11.96 3.40
N ALA A 440 3.84 10.67 3.70
CA ALA A 440 4.43 9.67 2.81
C ALA A 440 3.60 9.53 1.52
N ARG A 441 4.26 9.19 0.41
CA ARG A 441 3.66 9.20 -0.94
C ARG A 441 4.04 7.98 -1.77
N GLY A 442 3.10 7.57 -2.60
CA GLY A 442 3.33 6.59 -3.66
C GLY A 442 3.32 5.13 -3.22
N LEU A 443 3.73 4.24 -4.12
CA LEU A 443 3.72 2.78 -3.95
C LEU A 443 4.51 2.30 -2.72
N MET A 444 5.69 2.88 -2.51
CA MET A 444 6.62 2.54 -1.43
C MET A 444 6.58 3.54 -0.26
N GLN A 445 5.57 4.43 -0.23
CA GLN A 445 5.35 5.43 0.82
C GLN A 445 6.61 6.22 1.22
N ILE A 446 7.28 6.80 0.23
CA ILE A 446 8.49 7.60 0.46
C ILE A 446 8.13 8.96 1.07
N MET A 447 8.84 9.33 2.13
CA MET A 447 8.75 10.67 2.72
C MET A 447 9.46 11.70 1.83
N PRO A 448 8.89 12.91 1.62
CA PRO A 448 9.51 13.94 0.77
C PRO A 448 10.94 14.31 1.16
N ARG A 449 11.26 14.33 2.47
CA ARG A 449 12.63 14.57 2.95
C ARG A 449 13.58 13.42 2.62
N THR A 450 13.13 12.18 2.77
CA THR A 450 13.89 10.99 2.37
C THR A 450 14.15 11.00 0.87
N ALA A 451 13.14 11.30 0.05
CA ALA A 451 13.32 11.43 -1.39
C ALA A 451 14.37 12.48 -1.76
N ALA A 452 14.33 13.66 -1.15
CA ALA A 452 15.32 14.72 -1.38
C ALA A 452 16.73 14.30 -0.94
N PHE A 453 16.87 13.57 0.17
CA PHE A 453 18.15 13.02 0.63
C PHE A 453 18.71 11.98 -0.36
N ILE A 454 17.90 11.01 -0.77
CA ILE A 454 18.32 9.90 -1.63
C ILE A 454 18.65 10.33 -3.07
N THR A 455 17.98 11.38 -3.56
CA THR A 455 18.16 11.89 -4.93
C THR A 455 19.08 13.10 -5.03
N GLY A 456 19.35 13.80 -3.93
CA GLY A 456 19.96 15.14 -3.94
C GLY A 456 19.03 16.28 -4.37
N ASP A 457 17.83 15.98 -4.89
CA ASP A 457 16.87 16.98 -5.37
C ASP A 457 16.03 17.57 -4.21
N ARG A 458 16.49 18.71 -3.69
CA ARG A 458 15.79 19.46 -2.63
C ARG A 458 14.36 19.87 -3.02
N GLN A 459 14.03 19.97 -4.30
CA GLN A 459 12.69 20.37 -4.75
C GLN A 459 11.63 19.32 -4.39
N LEU A 460 12.01 18.04 -4.26
CA LEU A 460 11.11 16.97 -3.84
C LEU A 460 10.60 17.15 -2.41
N ALA A 461 11.37 17.83 -1.54
CA ALA A 461 10.94 18.15 -0.18
C ALA A 461 9.92 19.30 -0.14
N TRP A 462 9.84 20.13 -1.19
CA TRP A 462 8.98 21.32 -1.22
C TRP A 462 7.53 20.97 -1.55
N ARG A 463 6.60 21.85 -1.15
CA ARG A 463 5.15 21.67 -1.37
C ARG A 463 4.80 21.45 -2.84
N LYS A 464 5.49 22.14 -3.76
CA LYS A 464 5.26 22.07 -5.22
C LYS A 464 5.84 20.78 -5.84
N GLY A 465 6.96 20.26 -5.34
CA GLY A 465 7.64 19.11 -5.93
C GLY A 465 7.23 17.75 -5.35
N ARG A 466 6.78 17.69 -4.09
CA ARG A 466 6.49 16.42 -3.40
C ARG A 466 5.45 15.52 -4.08
N ASP A 467 4.50 16.07 -4.82
CA ASP A 467 3.48 15.26 -5.51
C ASP A 467 4.04 14.55 -6.78
N ARG A 468 5.28 14.87 -7.22
CA ARG A 468 6.03 14.04 -8.18
C ARG A 468 6.22 12.61 -7.69
N LEU A 469 6.29 12.40 -6.37
CA LEU A 469 6.41 11.08 -5.74
C LEU A 469 5.18 10.19 -5.89
N LEU A 470 4.09 10.70 -6.49
CA LEU A 470 2.91 9.90 -6.84
C LEU A 470 3.05 9.20 -8.20
N LYS A 471 4.07 9.56 -9.00
CA LYS A 471 4.40 8.83 -10.22
C LYS A 471 5.08 7.51 -9.83
N ALA A 472 4.51 6.38 -10.28
CA ALA A 472 4.93 5.04 -9.88
C ALA A 472 6.44 4.81 -10.12
N ASP A 473 6.93 5.08 -11.33
CA ASP A 473 8.32 4.80 -11.71
C ASP A 473 9.33 5.56 -10.84
N LEU A 474 9.12 6.87 -10.67
CA LEU A 474 9.97 7.68 -9.80
C LEU A 474 9.93 7.20 -8.34
N ASN A 475 8.74 6.81 -7.86
CA ASN A 475 8.57 6.33 -6.50
C ASN A 475 9.31 4.99 -6.26
N LEU A 476 9.18 4.06 -7.21
CA LEU A 476 9.85 2.78 -7.17
C LEU A 476 11.37 2.97 -7.28
N ALA A 477 11.87 3.77 -8.21
CA ALA A 477 13.31 4.05 -8.34
C ALA A 477 13.92 4.59 -7.03
N ILE A 478 13.27 5.58 -6.41
CA ILE A 478 13.73 6.16 -5.14
C ILE A 478 13.63 5.14 -4.00
N GLY A 479 12.53 4.39 -3.91
CA GLY A 479 12.31 3.42 -2.85
C GLY A 479 13.27 2.23 -2.92
N GLN A 480 13.58 1.74 -4.12
CA GLN A 480 14.62 0.73 -4.35
C GLN A 480 16.00 1.24 -3.92
N LYS A 481 16.37 2.46 -4.33
CA LYS A 481 17.65 3.07 -3.90
C LYS A 481 17.73 3.23 -2.38
N TYR A 482 16.64 3.65 -1.73
CA TYR A 482 16.59 3.75 -0.27
C TYR A 482 16.72 2.37 0.40
N LEU A 483 16.03 1.34 -0.12
CA LEU A 483 16.14 -0.02 0.40
C LEU A 483 17.57 -0.56 0.26
N ASN A 484 18.21 -0.41 -0.90
CA ASN A 484 19.59 -0.82 -1.12
C ASN A 484 20.57 -0.11 -0.18
N MET A 485 20.38 1.19 0.04
CA MET A 485 21.17 1.94 1.02
C MET A 485 21.04 1.35 2.43
N LEU A 486 19.83 0.91 2.83
CA LEU A 486 19.63 0.28 4.15
C LEU A 486 20.14 -1.16 4.21
N LEU A 487 20.09 -1.92 3.12
CA LEU A 487 20.63 -3.29 3.11
C LEU A 487 22.17 -3.28 3.09
N GLY A 488 22.78 -2.32 2.40
CA GLY A 488 24.23 -2.16 2.29
C GLY A 488 24.89 -1.33 3.41
N ASP A 489 24.11 -0.77 4.34
CA ASP A 489 24.68 -0.07 5.50
C ASP A 489 25.36 -1.10 6.42
N ALA A 490 26.66 -0.95 6.65
CA ALA A 490 27.44 -1.84 7.51
C ALA A 490 26.88 -1.93 8.94
N TYR A 491 26.18 -0.89 9.42
CA TYR A 491 25.50 -0.93 10.71
C TYR A 491 24.29 -1.87 10.72
N PHE A 492 23.71 -2.18 9.56
CA PHE A 492 22.61 -3.13 9.43
C PHE A 492 23.07 -4.52 8.99
N ASP A 493 24.33 -4.67 8.54
CA ASP A 493 24.96 -5.97 8.24
C ASP A 493 24.08 -6.89 7.40
N ASN A 494 23.41 -6.31 6.40
CA ASN A 494 22.47 -7.00 5.51
C ASN A 494 21.33 -7.75 6.23
N ASN A 495 21.05 -7.41 7.48
CA ASN A 495 20.03 -8.01 8.33
C ASN A 495 18.65 -7.48 7.97
N LEU A 496 17.76 -8.39 7.59
CA LEU A 496 16.45 -8.03 7.06
C LEU A 496 15.54 -7.39 8.11
N ILE A 497 15.62 -7.82 9.37
CA ILE A 497 14.84 -7.22 10.47
C ILE A 497 15.26 -5.76 10.66
N PHE A 498 16.57 -5.49 10.63
CA PHE A 498 17.13 -4.16 10.76
C PHE A 498 16.76 -3.26 9.58
N ALA A 499 17.00 -3.70 8.35
CA ALA A 499 16.66 -2.89 7.17
C ALA A 499 15.17 -2.52 7.15
N LEU A 500 14.26 -3.46 7.44
CA LEU A 500 12.81 -3.20 7.46
C LEU A 500 12.39 -2.29 8.62
N ALA A 501 13.00 -2.44 9.80
CA ALA A 501 12.77 -1.56 10.93
C ALA A 501 13.24 -0.12 10.64
N ALA A 502 14.41 0.03 10.02
CA ALA A 502 14.96 1.31 9.59
C ALA A 502 14.15 1.96 8.47
N TYR A 503 13.64 1.15 7.52
CA TYR A 503 12.79 1.66 6.45
C TYR A 503 11.53 2.33 7.01
N ASN A 504 10.86 1.68 7.96
CA ASN A 504 9.60 2.16 8.54
C ASN A 504 9.80 3.25 9.60
N ALA A 505 10.73 3.06 10.54
CA ALA A 505 10.90 3.94 11.71
C ALA A 505 12.08 4.93 11.59
N GLY A 506 12.90 4.78 10.56
CA GLY A 506 14.12 5.55 10.33
C GLY A 506 15.37 4.91 10.96
N PRO A 507 16.56 5.06 10.32
CA PRO A 507 17.84 4.55 10.82
C PRO A 507 18.17 4.94 12.27
N GLY A 508 17.90 6.20 12.64
CA GLY A 508 18.16 6.70 13.99
C GLY A 508 17.33 5.99 15.07
N THR A 509 16.07 5.65 14.76
CA THR A 509 15.20 4.91 15.68
C THR A 509 15.72 3.49 15.89
N LEU A 510 16.15 2.82 14.81
CA LEU A 510 16.74 1.49 14.92
C LEU A 510 18.05 1.51 15.70
N ARG A 511 18.93 2.50 15.47
CA ARG A 511 20.15 2.70 16.27
C ARG A 511 19.84 2.82 17.77
N ARG A 512 18.76 3.52 18.12
CA ARG A 512 18.30 3.59 19.52
C ARG A 512 17.86 2.21 20.04
N TRP A 513 17.03 1.48 19.30
CA TRP A 513 16.59 0.14 19.72
C TRP A 513 17.74 -0.85 19.88
N ARG A 514 18.74 -0.82 19.00
CA ARG A 514 19.93 -1.67 19.16
C ARG A 514 20.70 -1.37 20.45
N ARG A 515 20.74 -0.11 20.91
CA ARG A 515 21.31 0.26 22.21
C ARG A 515 20.42 -0.14 23.39
N GLU A 516 19.11 0.08 23.29
CA GLU A 516 18.16 -0.25 24.36
C GLU A 516 17.99 -1.76 24.57
N LEU A 517 18.20 -2.54 23.51
CA LEU A 517 18.08 -4.00 23.48
C LEU A 517 19.44 -4.68 23.31
N ASP A 518 20.51 -4.01 23.75
CA ASP A 518 21.84 -4.61 23.78
C ASP A 518 21.80 -5.89 24.63
N GLY A 519 22.46 -6.94 24.13
CA GLY A 519 22.39 -8.31 24.70
C GLY A 519 21.12 -9.11 24.36
N VAL A 520 20.16 -8.58 23.59
CA VAL A 520 19.05 -9.39 23.04
C VAL A 520 19.51 -10.05 21.74
N GLU A 521 20.02 -11.27 21.84
CA GLU A 521 20.51 -12.05 20.69
C GLU A 521 19.39 -12.75 19.90
N ASP A 522 18.26 -13.06 20.55
CA ASP A 522 17.10 -13.70 19.90
C ASP A 522 16.41 -12.70 18.95
N PRO A 523 16.40 -12.94 17.63
CA PRO A 523 15.80 -12.04 16.64
C PRO A 523 14.29 -11.86 16.82
N LEU A 524 13.58 -12.91 17.26
CA LEU A 524 12.14 -12.84 17.52
C LEU A 524 11.87 -12.03 18.78
N LEU A 525 12.68 -12.22 19.83
CA LEU A 525 12.60 -11.40 21.03
C LEU A 525 12.92 -9.93 20.73
N PHE A 526 13.91 -9.65 19.87
CA PHE A 526 14.22 -8.29 19.42
C PHE A 526 13.02 -7.66 18.73
N ILE A 527 12.41 -8.36 17.75
CA ILE A 527 11.19 -7.90 17.08
C ILE A 527 10.12 -7.57 18.11
N GLU A 528 9.87 -8.45 19.08
CA GLU A 528 8.80 -8.23 20.05
C GLU A 528 9.10 -7.17 21.11
N SER A 529 10.37 -6.85 21.27
CA SER A 529 10.86 -5.90 22.26
C SER A 529 10.92 -4.46 21.74
N MET A 530 11.11 -4.23 20.43
CA MET A 530 11.10 -2.88 19.83
C MET A 530 9.95 -2.04 20.38
N SER A 531 10.16 -0.76 20.69
CA SER A 531 9.12 0.03 21.37
C SER A 531 7.93 0.41 20.46
N ALA A 532 8.16 0.66 19.17
CA ALA A 532 7.10 1.03 18.23
C ALA A 532 6.28 -0.18 17.76
N GLY A 533 5.04 -0.30 18.27
CA GLY A 533 4.15 -1.42 17.91
C GLY A 533 3.72 -1.47 16.46
N GLU A 534 3.71 -0.32 15.78
CA GLU A 534 3.48 -0.26 14.34
C GLU A 534 4.64 -0.89 13.57
N THR A 535 5.89 -0.54 13.89
CA THR A 535 7.09 -1.09 13.26
C THR A 535 7.26 -2.59 13.52
N ARG A 536 6.94 -3.08 14.73
CA ARG A 536 6.91 -4.53 15.00
C ARG A 536 6.01 -5.28 14.03
N LYS A 537 4.77 -4.79 13.89
CA LYS A 537 3.79 -5.37 12.95
C LYS A 537 4.23 -5.21 11.51
N TYR A 538 4.86 -4.09 11.17
CA TYR A 538 5.39 -3.83 9.83
C TYR A 538 6.43 -4.87 9.44
N VAL A 539 7.49 -5.06 10.25
CA VAL A 539 8.55 -6.04 9.99
C VAL A 539 7.96 -7.44 9.80
N GLN A 540 7.09 -7.88 10.71
CA GLN A 540 6.42 -9.18 10.63
C GLN A 540 5.59 -9.33 9.35
N LYS A 541 4.83 -8.30 8.96
CA LYS A 541 4.01 -8.35 7.74
C LYS A 541 4.83 -8.32 6.47
N VAL A 542 5.88 -7.50 6.39
CA VAL A 542 6.73 -7.43 5.19
C VAL A 542 7.47 -8.75 5.01
N MET A 543 8.04 -9.33 6.07
CA MET A 543 8.72 -10.63 5.98
C MET A 543 7.76 -11.74 5.58
N ALA A 544 6.58 -11.82 6.21
CA ALA A 544 5.56 -12.81 5.83
C ALA A 544 5.14 -12.66 4.35
N ASN A 545 4.91 -11.43 3.89
CA ASN A 545 4.57 -11.18 2.49
C ASN A 545 5.71 -11.57 1.55
N MET A 546 6.96 -11.26 1.92
CA MET A 546 8.13 -11.58 1.13
C MET A 546 8.29 -13.09 0.97
N TRP A 547 8.13 -13.87 2.05
CA TRP A 547 8.19 -15.33 1.96
C TRP A 547 7.11 -15.89 1.04
N VAL A 548 5.88 -15.37 1.11
CA VAL A 548 4.80 -15.79 0.23
C VAL A 548 5.07 -15.41 -1.23
N TYR A 549 5.66 -14.25 -1.51
CA TYR A 549 6.13 -13.90 -2.87
C TYR A 549 7.26 -14.81 -3.34
N ARG A 550 8.23 -15.15 -2.48
CA ARG A 550 9.30 -16.10 -2.81
C ARG A 550 8.71 -17.42 -3.30
N HIS A 551 7.79 -18.00 -2.53
CA HIS A 551 7.12 -19.24 -2.95
C HIS A 551 6.28 -19.07 -4.23
N LYS A 552 5.59 -17.94 -4.40
CA LYS A 552 4.88 -17.64 -5.67
C LYS A 552 5.83 -17.68 -6.87
N PHE A 553 7.08 -17.23 -6.70
CA PHE A 553 8.10 -17.20 -7.73
C PHE A 553 8.95 -18.49 -7.81
N GLY A 554 8.60 -19.55 -7.06
CA GLY A 554 9.41 -20.77 -7.00
C GLY A 554 10.78 -20.56 -6.36
N GLN A 555 10.93 -19.52 -5.55
CA GLN A 555 12.16 -19.16 -4.86
C GLN A 555 12.13 -19.64 -3.41
N GLU A 556 13.30 -20.00 -2.90
CA GLU A 556 13.46 -20.50 -1.54
C GLU A 556 13.30 -19.37 -0.51
N PRO A 557 12.40 -19.45 0.49
CA PRO A 557 12.28 -18.44 1.53
C PRO A 557 13.39 -18.61 2.60
N VAL A 558 14.67 -18.45 2.23
CA VAL A 558 15.84 -18.71 3.11
C VAL A 558 15.75 -17.98 4.46
N SER A 559 15.30 -16.72 4.47
CA SER A 559 15.13 -15.96 5.73
C SER A 559 14.04 -16.51 6.65
N LEU A 560 13.03 -17.23 6.13
CA LEU A 560 12.05 -17.95 6.95
C LEU A 560 12.74 -19.10 7.67
N ARG A 561 13.52 -19.91 6.94
CA ARG A 561 14.25 -21.06 7.49
C ARG A 561 15.26 -20.62 8.56
N ILE A 562 16.07 -19.60 8.28
CA ILE A 562 17.05 -19.04 9.23
C ILE A 562 16.36 -18.55 10.49
N LEU A 563 15.24 -17.83 10.35
CA LEU A 563 14.53 -17.29 11.50
C LEU A 563 13.76 -18.37 12.29
N ALA A 564 13.27 -19.42 11.63
CA ALA A 564 12.72 -20.61 12.29
C ALA A 564 13.80 -21.35 13.10
N ALA A 565 15.05 -21.34 12.61
CA ALA A 565 16.23 -21.79 13.36
C ALA A 565 16.72 -20.75 14.39
N GLU A 566 15.89 -19.75 14.73
CA GLU A 566 16.14 -18.74 15.77
C GLU A 566 17.39 -17.87 15.53
N SER A 567 17.82 -17.75 14.27
CA SER A 567 19.00 -17.00 13.86
C SER A 567 18.63 -15.72 13.11
N TRP A 568 19.55 -14.74 13.11
CA TRP A 568 19.34 -13.45 12.43
C TRP A 568 19.21 -13.64 10.91
N PRO A 569 18.08 -13.22 10.30
CA PRO A 569 17.85 -13.44 8.89
C PRO A 569 18.56 -12.41 8.03
N LEU A 570 19.56 -12.85 7.27
CA LEU A 570 20.23 -12.03 6.26
C LEU A 570 19.40 -11.97 4.97
N TYR A 571 19.50 -10.85 4.27
CA TYR A 571 18.91 -10.70 2.94
C TYR A 571 19.80 -11.34 1.87
N VAL A 572 19.23 -12.29 1.12
CA VAL A 572 19.91 -12.95 0.00
C VAL A 572 19.10 -12.69 -1.28
N PRO A 573 19.65 -11.95 -2.26
CA PRO A 573 18.97 -11.74 -3.55
C PRO A 573 18.95 -13.03 -4.37
N GLN A 574 17.82 -13.36 -5.00
CA GLN A 574 17.70 -14.55 -5.85
C GLN A 574 17.38 -14.23 -7.30
N ASP A 575 16.89 -13.03 -7.60
CA ASP A 575 16.75 -12.56 -8.97
C ASP A 575 18.13 -12.28 -9.60
N GLN A 576 18.36 -12.72 -10.83
CA GLN A 576 19.66 -12.59 -11.52
C GLN A 576 20.18 -11.16 -11.54
N ARG A 577 19.34 -10.16 -11.88
CA ARG A 577 19.76 -8.75 -11.90
C ARG A 577 20.12 -8.21 -10.51
N ALA A 578 19.40 -8.61 -9.47
CA ALA A 578 19.70 -8.21 -8.09
C ALA A 578 21.03 -8.82 -7.59
N ARG A 579 21.46 -9.98 -8.13
CA ARG A 579 22.78 -10.56 -7.84
C ARG A 579 23.93 -9.83 -8.52
N LEU A 580 23.71 -9.29 -9.72
CA LEU A 580 24.74 -8.62 -10.53
C LEU A 580 24.98 -7.15 -10.12
N MET A 581 24.07 -6.54 -9.38
CA MET A 581 24.25 -5.24 -8.74
C MET A 581 24.16 -5.38 -7.22
N PRO A 582 25.15 -6.03 -6.57
CA PRO A 582 25.22 -6.03 -5.11
C PRO A 582 25.21 -4.59 -4.61
N ALA A 583 24.70 -4.34 -3.40
CA ALA A 583 24.61 -3.02 -2.80
C ALA A 583 26.00 -2.34 -2.71
N SER A 584 26.44 -1.74 -3.81
CA SER A 584 27.73 -1.08 -3.92
C SER A 584 27.59 0.31 -3.34
N ILE A 585 28.25 0.50 -2.21
CA ILE A 585 28.50 1.80 -1.58
C ILE A 585 29.34 2.60 -2.57
N ASN A 586 28.73 3.54 -3.28
CA ASN A 586 29.48 4.67 -3.83
C ASN A 586 29.00 5.92 -3.09
N ASN A 587 29.99 6.54 -2.42
CA ASN A 587 29.90 7.67 -1.50
C ASN A 587 29.03 8.84 -1.96
#